data_AF-A0A4R6KWK1-F1
#
_entry.id   AF-A0A4R6KWK1-F1
#
_cell.length_a   1.000
_cell.length_b   1.000
_cell.length_c   1.000
_cell.angle_alpha   90.00
_cell.angle_beta   90.00
_cell.angle_gamma   90.00
#
_symmetry.space_group_name_H-M   'P 1'
#
loop_
_entity.id
_entity.type
_entity.pdbx_description
1 polymer ?
#
loop_
_entity_poly.entity_id
_entity_poly.type
_entity_poly.pdbx_seq_one_letter_code
_entity_poly.pdbx_strand_id
1 'polypeptide(L)'
;MNSTLTGAVAIYLTQVRAELSDLPPGELEDVLQDVTDHLTEVAGEFDTEPTLSDLQVRLGTPRQYADELRTAAGYPARTEPVNQDYLTSGWNALRWGLIAGTVGPLFVAVSIFAWSSDETAFFGLLGLGVLFVAAFLGVRALHGNDPRIVLDTPRGAQWATAVRGWIDQVPPNVRHELVTIGQPVWWVARGMIGAAGFFALFGAISVTVVGAVAGAAVSIWIGRRTQQDRRWLWYVVPLNVVAAVAVPAFLAAAYVGASFGFLDNYNDYRGSTRNFEPPTKGVVVNGTPVSNIYPFDAQGKQVAVRLYDQDGNPISMELQDCATNYGQEPRDTTSNLFPQAVVVPDENGYSGPDTCKETTKAPFVPPPAPATRTTPTPVAPSATPTPGTTLTEKPTR
;
A
#
# COMPACT_ATOMS: atom_id res chain seq x y z
N MET A 1 9.97 52.37 62.37
CA MET A 1 11.44 52.53 62.26
C MET A 1 11.89 51.50 61.23
N ASN A 2 12.46 51.93 60.10
CA ASN A 2 12.89 51.03 59.03
C ASN A 2 14.11 50.25 59.50
N SER A 3 13.89 48.99 59.88
CA SER A 3 14.95 48.02 60.17
C SER A 3 15.71 47.74 58.89
N THR A 4 16.98 48.12 58.84
CA THR A 4 17.93 47.68 57.82
C THR A 4 18.01 46.15 57.85
N LEU A 5 17.42 45.49 56.84
CA LEU A 5 17.60 44.07 56.58
C LEU A 5 19.11 43.75 56.53
N THR A 6 19.60 43.02 57.53
CA THR A 6 21.00 42.55 57.61
C THR A 6 21.28 41.49 56.53
N GLY A 7 22.54 41.36 56.13
CA GLY A 7 22.95 40.71 54.88
C GLY A 7 22.37 39.31 54.65
N ALA A 8 22.40 38.42 55.66
CA ALA A 8 21.87 37.05 55.52
C ALA A 8 20.34 37.02 55.38
N VAL A 9 19.63 37.86 56.13
CA VAL A 9 18.16 37.98 56.08
C VAL A 9 17.73 38.50 54.71
N ALA A 10 18.43 39.51 54.18
CA ALA A 10 18.18 40.04 52.84
C ALA A 10 18.39 38.98 51.76
N ILE A 11 19.45 38.17 51.85
CA ILE A 11 19.73 37.09 50.89
C ILE A 11 18.63 36.02 50.96
N TYR A 12 18.23 35.60 52.16
CA TYR A 12 17.18 34.61 52.36
C TYR A 12 15.83 35.12 51.82
N LEU A 13 15.45 36.35 52.15
CA LEU A 13 14.22 36.99 51.64
C LEU A 13 14.23 37.11 50.11
N THR A 14 15.37 37.45 49.51
CA THR A 14 15.50 37.51 48.04
C THR A 14 15.29 36.14 47.39
N GLN A 15 15.79 35.08 48.03
CA GLN A 15 15.58 33.70 47.57
C GLN A 15 14.11 33.27 47.73
N VAL A 16 13.46 33.61 48.86
CA VAL A 16 12.02 33.34 49.05
C VAL A 16 11.16 34.13 48.04
N ARG A 17 11.48 35.40 47.77
CA ARG A 17 10.82 36.20 46.72
C ARG A 17 10.97 35.56 45.34
N ALA A 18 12.15 35.04 45.03
CA ALA A 18 12.38 34.32 43.77
C ALA A 18 11.57 33.02 43.70
N GLU A 19 11.34 32.36 44.84
CA GLU A 19 10.47 31.20 44.90
C GLU A 19 8.99 31.57 44.70
N LEU A 20 8.50 32.64 45.32
CA LEU A 20 7.10 33.10 45.26
C LEU A 20 6.75 33.98 44.06
N SER A 21 7.64 34.12 43.08
CA SER A 21 7.50 35.06 41.96
C SER A 21 6.33 34.78 41.00
N ASP A 22 5.65 33.64 41.15
CA ASP A 22 4.49 33.21 40.38
C ASP A 22 3.15 33.77 40.92
N LEU A 23 3.14 34.33 42.12
CA LEU A 23 1.95 34.95 42.72
C LEU A 23 1.63 36.33 42.09
N PRO A 24 0.35 36.75 42.11
CA PRO A 24 -0.04 38.11 41.71
C PRO A 24 0.78 39.16 42.46
N PRO A 25 1.22 40.27 41.80
CA PRO A 25 2.14 41.22 42.41
C PRO A 25 1.59 41.87 43.69
N GLY A 26 0.28 42.07 43.80
CA GLY A 26 -0.35 42.59 45.02
C GLY A 26 -0.26 41.61 46.20
N GLU A 27 -0.57 40.32 45.98
CA GLU A 27 -0.49 39.30 47.04
C GLU A 27 0.96 38.99 47.42
N LEU A 28 1.88 39.03 46.45
CA LEU A 28 3.31 38.82 46.70
C LEU A 28 3.88 39.91 47.62
N GLU A 29 3.49 41.17 47.44
CA GLU A 29 3.96 42.27 48.29
C GLU A 29 3.46 42.12 49.73
N ASP A 30 2.17 41.81 49.91
CA ASP A 30 1.57 41.57 51.23
C ASP A 30 2.25 40.40 51.95
N VAL A 31 2.43 39.27 51.26
CA VAL A 31 3.07 38.07 51.81
C VAL A 31 4.53 38.33 52.15
N LEU A 32 5.28 39.06 51.31
CA LEU A 32 6.68 39.38 51.58
C LEU A 32 6.84 40.37 52.73
N GLN A 33 5.87 41.24 52.98
CA GLN A 33 5.86 42.12 54.14
C GLN A 33 5.76 41.30 55.44
N ASP A 34 4.80 40.38 55.52
CA ASP A 34 4.63 39.49 56.68
C ASP A 34 5.86 38.59 56.90
N VAL A 35 6.43 38.05 55.81
CA VAL A 35 7.65 37.23 55.88
C VAL A 35 8.84 38.06 56.34
N THR A 36 8.95 39.31 55.92
CA THR A 36 10.04 40.21 56.35
C THR A 36 9.99 40.42 57.86
N ASP A 37 8.79 40.70 58.40
CA ASP A 37 8.60 40.90 59.83
C ASP A 37 8.98 39.63 60.61
N HIS A 38 8.50 38.46 60.18
CA HIS A 38 8.86 37.18 60.82
C HIS A 38 10.36 36.88 60.78
N LEU A 39 11.01 37.10 59.64
CA LEU A 39 12.45 36.87 59.50
C LEU A 39 13.28 37.79 60.40
N THR A 40 12.82 39.02 60.66
CA THR A 40 13.50 39.91 61.62
C THR A 40 13.34 39.46 63.07
N GLU A 41 12.19 38.87 63.43
CA GLU A 41 11.97 38.26 64.75
C GLU A 41 12.86 37.04 64.94
N VAL A 42 12.89 36.12 63.97
CA VAL A 42 13.74 34.93 64.00
C VAL A 42 15.22 35.29 64.03
N ALA A 43 15.64 36.33 63.30
CA ALA A 43 17.02 36.81 63.37
C ALA A 43 17.39 37.35 64.75
N GLY A 44 16.42 37.87 65.50
CA GLY A 44 16.59 38.33 66.89
C GLY A 44 16.73 37.21 67.92
N GLU A 45 16.40 35.96 67.58
CA GLU A 45 16.63 34.79 68.45
C GLU A 45 18.12 34.41 68.55
N PHE A 46 18.96 34.88 67.63
CA PHE A 46 20.39 34.56 67.59
C PHE A 46 21.21 35.56 68.41
N ASP A 47 22.14 35.05 69.25
CA ASP A 47 23.04 35.87 70.06
C ASP A 47 24.03 36.73 69.21
N THR A 48 24.23 36.34 67.95
CA THR A 48 25.10 37.02 66.97
C THR A 48 24.40 37.09 65.61
N GLU A 49 24.84 37.99 64.71
CA GLU A 49 24.26 38.07 63.36
C GLU A 49 24.26 36.68 62.67
N PRO A 50 23.08 36.14 62.31
CA PRO A 50 22.98 34.80 61.76
C PRO A 50 23.54 34.74 60.33
N THR A 51 24.17 33.63 59.98
CA THR A 51 24.55 33.33 58.59
C THR A 51 23.38 32.74 57.81
N LEU A 52 23.49 32.69 56.47
CA LEU A 52 22.48 32.04 55.63
C LEU A 52 22.26 30.57 56.02
N SER A 53 23.32 29.86 56.39
CA SER A 53 23.24 28.47 56.85
C SER A 53 22.49 28.34 58.18
N ASP A 54 22.66 29.28 59.10
CA ASP A 54 21.97 29.25 60.40
C ASP A 54 20.46 29.43 60.23
N LEU A 55 20.07 30.36 59.34
CA LEU A 55 18.68 30.55 58.95
C LEU A 55 18.11 29.29 58.27
N GLN A 56 18.89 28.63 57.39
CA GLN A 56 18.46 27.40 56.74
C GLN A 56 18.31 26.21 57.68
N VAL A 57 19.09 26.15 58.76
CA VAL A 57 18.95 25.12 59.80
C VAL A 57 17.66 25.35 60.59
N ARG A 58 17.30 26.61 60.86
CA ARG A 58 16.12 26.96 61.66
C ARG A 58 14.80 26.92 60.88
N LEU A 59 14.80 27.43 59.64
CA LEU A 59 13.61 27.66 58.81
C LEU A 59 13.52 26.72 57.61
N GLY A 60 14.55 25.90 57.37
CA GLY A 60 14.68 25.08 56.16
C GLY A 60 15.27 25.86 54.98
N THR A 61 15.38 25.20 53.83
CA THR A 61 15.80 25.90 52.60
C THR A 61 14.74 26.94 52.20
N PRO A 62 15.10 28.06 51.52
CA PRO A 62 14.13 29.07 51.07
C PRO A 62 12.97 28.47 50.24
N ARG A 63 13.25 27.40 49.49
CA ARG A 63 12.23 26.64 48.74
C ARG A 63 11.26 25.90 49.66
N GLN A 64 11.77 25.18 50.66
CA GLN A 64 10.93 24.50 51.66
C GLN A 64 10.07 25.50 52.42
N TYR A 65 10.67 26.60 52.86
CA TYR A 65 9.94 27.68 53.55
C TYR A 65 8.84 28.28 52.67
N ALA A 66 9.12 28.55 51.38
CA ALA A 66 8.11 29.03 50.44
C ALA A 66 7.00 28.01 50.18
N ASP A 67 7.30 26.72 50.13
CA ASP A 67 6.30 25.65 49.95
C ASP A 67 5.41 25.47 51.18
N GLU A 68 5.97 25.59 52.38
CA GLU A 68 5.21 25.66 53.63
C GLU A 68 4.29 26.88 53.65
N LEU A 69 4.81 28.05 53.23
CA LEU A 69 4.03 29.28 53.15
C LEU A 69 2.85 29.16 52.17
N ARG A 70 3.09 28.55 51.00
CA ARG A 70 2.02 28.25 50.03
C ARG A 70 0.98 27.32 50.61
N THR A 71 1.41 26.27 51.29
CA THR A 71 0.50 25.29 51.90
C THR A 71 -0.37 25.95 52.98
N ALA A 72 0.23 26.81 53.80
CA ALA A 72 -0.49 27.55 54.85
C ALA A 72 -1.49 28.56 54.27
N ALA A 73 -1.13 29.24 53.18
CA ALA A 73 -2.00 30.20 52.50
C ALA A 73 -2.99 29.56 51.52
N GLY A 74 -2.94 28.23 51.33
CA GLY A 74 -3.81 27.52 50.38
C GLY A 74 -3.46 27.73 48.91
N TYR A 75 -2.26 28.22 48.60
CA TYR A 75 -1.78 28.35 47.23
C TYR A 75 -1.37 26.99 46.65
N PRO A 76 -1.55 26.79 45.32
CA PRO A 76 -1.04 25.59 44.66
C PRO A 76 0.49 25.54 44.72
N ALA A 77 1.05 24.33 44.68
CA ALA A 77 2.49 24.15 44.59
C ALA A 77 3.07 24.90 43.39
N ARG A 78 4.29 25.44 43.54
CA ARG A 78 4.98 26.15 42.46
C ARG A 78 5.03 25.25 41.24
N THR A 79 4.53 25.74 40.10
CA THR A 79 4.77 25.07 38.83
C THR A 79 6.23 25.35 38.47
N GLU A 80 7.12 24.35 38.59
CA GLU A 80 8.51 24.53 38.18
C GLU A 80 8.53 25.10 36.76
N PRO A 81 9.30 26.18 36.48
CA PRO A 81 9.38 26.73 35.14
C PRO A 81 9.89 25.62 34.22
N VAL A 82 9.01 25.13 33.34
CA VAL A 82 9.35 24.06 32.41
C VAL A 82 10.55 24.53 31.60
N ASN A 83 11.63 23.77 31.66
CA ASN A 83 12.87 24.13 30.98
C ASN A 83 12.58 24.46 29.50
N GLN A 84 12.99 25.63 29.03
CA GLN A 84 12.71 26.06 27.66
C GLN A 84 13.33 25.10 26.63
N ASP A 85 14.47 24.48 26.95
CA ASP A 85 15.11 23.46 26.10
C ASP A 85 14.28 22.17 26.05
N TYR A 86 13.55 21.87 27.12
CA TYR A 86 12.62 20.75 27.19
C TYR A 86 11.41 21.01 26.28
N LEU A 87 10.78 22.18 26.38
CA LEU A 87 9.64 22.55 25.53
C LEU A 87 10.02 22.65 24.05
N THR A 88 11.19 23.19 23.73
CA THR A 88 11.67 23.29 22.33
C THR A 88 11.95 21.91 21.74
N SER A 89 12.54 20.99 22.52
CA SER A 89 12.73 19.59 22.11
C SER A 89 11.39 18.91 21.83
N GLY A 90 10.40 19.05 22.73
CA GLY A 90 9.05 18.53 22.53
C GLY A 90 8.35 19.10 21.30
N TRP A 91 8.48 20.41 21.07
CA TRP A 91 7.92 21.08 19.91
C TRP A 91 8.55 20.62 18.60
N ASN A 92 9.88 20.54 18.55
CA ASN A 92 10.61 20.09 17.37
C ASN A 92 10.27 18.65 17.02
N ALA A 93 10.20 17.77 18.02
CA ALA A 93 9.73 16.41 17.84
C ALA A 93 8.31 16.42 17.25
N LEU A 94 7.36 17.10 17.89
CA LEU A 94 5.95 17.14 17.46
C LEU A 94 5.80 17.53 15.99
N ARG A 95 6.53 18.55 15.52
CA ARG A 95 6.50 19.01 14.13
C ARG A 95 6.91 17.91 13.16
N TRP A 96 8.01 17.22 13.43
CA TRP A 96 8.46 16.10 12.60
C TRP A 96 7.47 14.94 12.62
N GLY A 97 6.80 14.70 13.75
CA GLY A 97 5.79 13.66 13.89
C GLY A 97 4.54 13.96 13.07
N LEU A 98 4.13 15.23 13.04
CA LEU A 98 3.06 15.70 12.16
C LEU A 98 3.43 15.53 10.69
N ILE A 99 4.65 15.90 10.28
CA ILE A 99 5.12 15.71 8.90
C ILE A 99 5.11 14.24 8.51
N ALA A 100 5.67 13.38 9.36
CA ALA A 100 5.69 11.93 9.15
C ALA A 100 4.26 11.36 9.03
N GLY A 101 3.34 11.79 9.89
CA GLY A 101 1.96 11.29 9.93
C GLY A 101 1.02 11.85 8.85
N THR A 102 1.42 12.88 8.10
CA THR A 102 0.56 13.56 7.11
C THR A 102 1.17 13.56 5.71
N VAL A 103 2.35 14.17 5.54
CA VAL A 103 2.97 14.40 4.23
C VAL A 103 3.39 13.07 3.58
N GLY A 104 4.06 12.20 4.34
CA GLY A 104 4.46 10.88 3.85
C GLY A 104 3.28 10.04 3.36
N PRO A 105 2.26 9.80 4.20
CA PRO A 105 1.04 9.09 3.80
C PRO A 105 0.30 9.72 2.64
N LEU A 106 0.28 11.06 2.53
CA LEU A 106 -0.33 11.75 1.40
C LEU A 106 0.35 11.36 0.07
N PHE A 107 1.68 11.38 0.02
CA PHE A 107 2.41 10.98 -1.20
C PHE A 107 2.22 9.51 -1.54
N VAL A 108 2.15 8.63 -0.54
CA VAL A 108 1.81 7.21 -0.78
C VAL A 108 0.37 7.06 -1.27
N ALA A 109 -0.57 7.87 -0.78
CA ALA A 109 -1.93 7.86 -1.32
C ALA A 109 -1.95 8.33 -2.77
N VAL A 110 -1.23 9.42 -3.10
CA VAL A 110 -1.08 9.91 -4.47
C VAL A 110 -0.46 8.85 -5.39
N SER A 111 0.53 8.09 -4.90
CA SER A 111 1.15 7.03 -5.71
C SER A 111 0.18 5.92 -6.10
N ILE A 112 -0.84 5.63 -5.28
CA ILE A 112 -1.85 4.60 -5.59
C ILE A 112 -2.78 5.05 -6.73
N PHE A 113 -3.01 6.35 -6.87
CA PHE A 113 -3.87 6.94 -7.91
C PHE A 113 -3.07 7.50 -9.10
N ALA A 114 -1.76 7.24 -9.16
CA ALA A 114 -0.93 7.64 -10.28
C ALA A 114 -1.24 6.79 -11.52
N TRP A 115 -1.26 7.41 -12.70
CA TRP A 115 -1.65 6.76 -13.95
C TRP A 115 -0.49 6.07 -14.67
N SER A 116 0.76 6.41 -14.31
CA SER A 116 1.97 5.77 -14.85
C SER A 116 2.77 5.03 -13.77
N SER A 117 3.52 4.00 -14.19
CA SER A 117 4.42 3.24 -13.31
C SER A 117 5.54 4.11 -12.74
N ASP A 118 6.04 5.06 -13.53
CA ASP A 118 7.12 5.96 -13.13
C ASP A 118 6.65 6.95 -12.06
N GLU A 119 5.44 7.52 -12.21
CA GLU A 119 4.83 8.38 -11.20
C GLU A 119 4.54 7.60 -9.91
N THR A 120 4.02 6.38 -10.03
CA THR A 120 3.75 5.49 -8.89
C THR A 120 5.02 5.24 -8.09
N ALA A 121 6.11 4.86 -8.76
CA ALA A 121 7.40 4.60 -8.11
C ALA A 121 7.98 5.87 -7.47
N PHE A 122 7.94 6.99 -8.19
CA PHE A 122 8.45 8.26 -7.70
C PHE A 122 7.73 8.73 -6.43
N PHE A 123 6.40 8.84 -6.47
CA PHE A 123 5.61 9.31 -5.32
C PHE A 123 5.62 8.31 -4.17
N GLY A 124 5.64 7.00 -4.45
CA GLY A 124 5.76 5.97 -3.43
C GLY A 124 7.08 6.05 -2.66
N LEU A 125 8.21 6.14 -3.38
CA LEU A 125 9.54 6.28 -2.78
C LEU A 125 9.70 7.62 -2.05
N LEU A 126 9.19 8.71 -2.62
CA LEU A 126 9.22 10.01 -1.99
C LEU A 126 8.39 10.01 -0.69
N GLY A 127 7.18 9.45 -0.73
CA GLY A 127 6.30 9.34 0.44
C GLY A 127 6.90 8.50 1.56
N LEU A 128 7.45 7.33 1.23
CA LEU A 128 8.17 6.49 2.19
C LEU A 128 9.42 7.20 2.73
N GLY A 129 10.20 7.86 1.88
CA GLY A 129 11.37 8.64 2.26
C GLY A 129 11.03 9.74 3.25
N VAL A 130 10.02 10.56 2.95
CA VAL A 130 9.54 11.63 3.85
C VAL A 130 9.06 11.04 5.18
N LEU A 131 8.30 9.95 5.15
CA LEU A 131 7.79 9.29 6.35
C LEU A 131 8.94 8.84 7.27
N PHE A 132 9.91 8.08 6.75
CA PHE A 132 11.01 7.54 7.55
C PHE A 132 12.01 8.60 8.00
N VAL A 133 12.35 9.56 7.13
CA VAL A 133 13.27 10.66 7.48
C VAL A 133 12.63 11.56 8.52
N ALA A 134 11.37 11.96 8.36
CA ALA A 134 10.69 12.78 9.36
C ALA A 134 10.52 12.05 10.69
N ALA A 135 10.16 10.76 10.69
CA ALA A 135 10.11 9.96 11.92
C ALA A 135 11.48 9.89 12.62
N PHE A 136 12.57 9.69 11.87
CA PHE A 136 13.92 9.69 12.41
C PHE A 136 14.33 11.05 13.00
N LEU A 137 14.04 12.14 12.30
CA LEU A 137 14.31 13.50 12.80
C LEU A 137 13.48 13.81 14.06
N GLY A 138 12.24 13.32 14.14
CA GLY A 138 11.41 13.43 15.35
C GLY A 138 12.02 12.70 16.54
N VAL A 139 12.47 11.45 16.36
CA VAL A 139 13.16 10.68 17.42
C VAL A 139 14.47 11.36 17.84
N ARG A 140 15.23 11.92 16.89
CA ARG A 140 16.48 12.65 17.19
C ARG A 140 16.20 13.97 17.94
N ALA A 141 15.12 14.66 17.59
CA ALA A 141 14.68 15.89 18.25
C ALA A 141 14.22 15.67 19.70
N LEU A 142 13.96 14.43 20.12
CA LEU A 142 13.72 14.13 21.53
C LEU A 142 14.96 14.33 22.41
N HIS A 143 16.18 14.39 21.85
CA HIS A 143 17.43 14.60 22.60
C HIS A 143 17.63 13.64 23.80
N GLY A 144 17.10 12.42 23.70
CA GLY A 144 17.19 11.42 24.77
C GLY A 144 16.03 11.45 25.78
N ASN A 145 15.16 12.47 25.73
CA ASN A 145 13.97 12.55 26.59
C ASN A 145 12.94 11.44 26.29
N ASP A 146 12.01 11.23 27.23
CA ASP A 146 10.84 10.37 27.01
C ASP A 146 9.96 11.00 25.92
N PRO A 147 9.50 10.24 24.90
CA PRO A 147 8.54 10.70 23.89
C PRO A 147 7.31 11.44 24.43
N ARG A 148 6.93 11.23 25.70
CA ARG A 148 5.82 11.95 26.36
C ARG A 148 6.03 13.47 26.45
N ILE A 149 7.26 13.96 26.32
CA ILE A 149 7.59 15.40 26.25
C ILE A 149 6.75 16.19 25.26
N VAL A 150 6.29 15.53 24.19
CA VAL A 150 5.40 16.12 23.18
C VAL A 150 4.05 16.51 23.78
N LEU A 151 3.54 15.75 24.76
CA LEU A 151 2.26 15.98 25.41
C LEU A 151 2.28 17.17 26.37
N ASP A 152 3.47 17.58 26.83
CA ASP A 152 3.63 18.73 27.72
C ASP A 152 3.64 20.06 26.94
N THR A 153 3.74 20.00 25.62
CA THR A 153 3.56 21.18 24.76
C THR A 153 2.08 21.59 24.72
N PRO A 154 1.75 22.90 24.64
CA PRO A 154 0.35 23.35 24.61
C PRO A 154 -0.48 22.70 23.51
N ARG A 155 0.09 22.56 22.30
CA ARG A 155 -0.60 21.89 21.18
C ARG A 155 -0.72 20.39 21.42
N GLY A 156 0.33 19.74 21.91
CA GLY A 156 0.30 18.29 22.20
C GLY A 156 -0.75 17.96 23.26
N ALA A 157 -0.83 18.75 24.33
CA ALA A 157 -1.84 18.61 25.37
C ALA A 157 -3.26 18.75 24.82
N GLN A 158 -3.51 19.80 24.01
CA GLN A 158 -4.82 20.05 23.40
C GLN A 158 -5.28 18.89 22.49
N TRP A 159 -4.38 18.34 21.68
CA TRP A 159 -4.72 17.20 20.82
C TRP A 159 -4.91 15.92 21.64
N ALA A 160 -4.12 15.71 22.68
CA ALA A 160 -4.23 14.55 23.54
C ALA A 160 -5.56 14.51 24.29
N THR A 161 -6.06 15.64 24.76
CA THR A 161 -7.38 15.72 25.41
C THR A 161 -8.50 15.46 24.41
N ALA A 162 -8.43 16.02 23.20
CA ALA A 162 -9.41 15.76 22.14
C ALA A 162 -9.47 14.26 21.79
N VAL A 163 -8.32 13.62 21.57
CA VAL A 163 -8.25 12.19 21.23
C VAL A 163 -8.71 11.31 22.39
N ARG A 164 -8.32 11.62 23.63
CA ARG A 164 -8.82 10.88 24.82
C ARG A 164 -10.33 11.00 24.93
N GLY A 165 -10.90 12.19 24.74
CA GLY A 165 -12.35 12.40 24.75
C GLY A 165 -13.09 11.56 23.70
N TRP A 166 -12.49 11.32 22.53
CA TRP A 166 -13.06 10.42 21.51
C TRP A 166 -12.96 8.96 21.92
N ILE A 167 -11.80 8.53 22.43
CA ILE A 167 -11.59 7.16 22.92
C ILE A 167 -12.53 6.88 24.11
N ASP A 168 -12.81 7.90 24.93
CA ASP A 168 -13.64 7.79 26.12
C ASP A 168 -15.12 7.53 25.83
N GLN A 169 -15.57 7.73 24.59
CA GLN A 169 -16.91 7.38 24.14
C GLN A 169 -17.12 5.87 23.97
N VAL A 170 -16.04 5.10 23.77
CA VAL A 170 -16.13 3.65 23.59
C VAL A 170 -16.34 2.99 24.95
N PRO A 171 -17.26 2.03 25.13
CA PRO A 171 -17.42 1.32 26.41
C PRO A 171 -16.11 0.65 26.88
N PRO A 172 -15.78 0.68 28.19
CA PRO A 172 -14.48 0.21 28.69
C PRO A 172 -14.24 -1.30 28.47
N ASN A 173 -15.30 -2.11 28.53
CA ASN A 173 -15.26 -3.53 28.18
C ASN A 173 -14.85 -3.75 26.71
N VAL A 174 -15.45 -3.00 25.79
CA VAL A 174 -15.14 -3.08 24.35
C VAL A 174 -13.70 -2.62 24.09
N ARG A 175 -13.24 -1.56 24.76
CA ARG A 175 -11.84 -1.12 24.66
C ARG A 175 -10.86 -2.20 25.09
N HIS A 176 -11.13 -2.89 26.21
CA HIS A 176 -10.26 -3.94 26.69
C HIS A 176 -10.17 -5.12 25.70
N GLU A 177 -11.30 -5.56 25.15
CA GLU A 177 -11.33 -6.62 24.13
C GLU A 177 -10.62 -6.20 22.83
N LEU A 178 -10.86 -4.98 22.34
CA LEU A 178 -10.20 -4.42 21.16
C LEU A 178 -8.68 -4.38 21.31
N VAL A 179 -8.17 -4.03 22.49
CA VAL A 179 -6.73 -3.99 22.73
C VAL A 179 -6.16 -5.38 22.95
N THR A 180 -6.80 -6.22 23.75
CA THR A 180 -6.26 -7.55 24.09
C THR A 180 -6.28 -8.52 22.91
N ILE A 181 -7.37 -8.55 22.15
CA ILE A 181 -7.54 -9.45 21.00
C ILE A 181 -7.21 -8.74 19.69
N GLY A 182 -7.73 -7.52 19.51
CA GLY A 182 -7.60 -6.79 18.25
C GLY A 182 -6.17 -6.36 17.95
N GLN A 183 -5.35 -6.03 18.96
CA GLN A 183 -3.96 -5.60 18.74
C GLN A 183 -3.08 -6.71 18.11
N PRO A 184 -3.00 -7.94 18.64
CA PRO A 184 -2.23 -9.02 18.01
C PRO A 184 -2.80 -9.45 16.66
N VAL A 185 -4.14 -9.49 16.51
CA VAL A 185 -4.79 -9.78 15.22
C VAL A 185 -4.41 -8.73 14.18
N TRP A 186 -4.44 -7.45 14.54
CA TRP A 186 -4.02 -6.35 13.68
C TRP A 186 -2.54 -6.46 13.29
N TRP A 187 -1.65 -6.88 14.20
CA TRP A 187 -0.25 -7.09 13.85
C TRP A 187 -0.09 -8.18 12.79
N VAL A 188 -0.82 -9.28 12.91
CA VAL A 188 -0.77 -10.35 11.91
C VAL A 188 -1.34 -9.85 10.58
N ALA A 189 -2.52 -9.22 10.61
CA ALA A 189 -3.18 -8.68 9.42
C ALA A 189 -2.30 -7.66 8.68
N ARG A 190 -1.79 -6.64 9.37
CA ARG A 190 -0.95 -5.60 8.74
C ARG A 190 0.34 -6.18 8.15
N GLY A 191 0.94 -7.17 8.82
CA GLY A 191 2.17 -7.81 8.37
C GLY A 191 1.95 -8.67 7.13
N MET A 192 0.89 -9.47 7.13
CA MET A 192 0.53 -10.30 5.96
C MET A 192 0.15 -9.42 4.78
N ILE A 193 -0.75 -8.46 4.96
CA ILE A 193 -1.23 -7.58 3.88
C ILE A 193 -0.07 -6.75 3.31
N GLY A 194 0.74 -6.13 4.18
CA GLY A 194 1.87 -5.31 3.75
C GLY A 194 2.91 -6.10 2.97
N ALA A 195 3.33 -7.27 3.47
CA ALA A 195 4.34 -8.08 2.80
C ALA A 195 3.79 -8.79 1.55
N ALA A 196 2.53 -9.27 1.58
CA ALA A 196 1.90 -9.84 0.40
C ALA A 196 1.77 -8.80 -0.72
N GLY A 197 1.31 -7.58 -0.38
CA GLY A 197 1.25 -6.45 -1.32
C GLY A 197 2.62 -6.09 -1.87
N PHE A 198 3.66 -6.05 -1.02
CA PHE A 198 5.04 -5.81 -1.45
C PHE A 198 5.51 -6.87 -2.45
N PHE A 199 5.41 -8.16 -2.16
CA PHE A 199 5.87 -9.18 -3.12
C PHE A 199 5.01 -9.25 -4.38
N ALA A 200 3.72 -8.93 -4.29
CA ALA A 200 2.86 -8.79 -5.46
C ALA A 200 3.31 -7.63 -6.37
N LEU A 201 3.74 -6.51 -5.81
CA LEU A 201 4.30 -5.37 -6.55
C LEU A 201 5.56 -5.74 -7.37
N PHE A 202 6.35 -6.71 -6.91
CA PHE A 202 7.57 -7.16 -7.60
C PHE A 202 7.37 -8.45 -8.43
N GLY A 203 6.12 -8.86 -8.69
CA GLY A 203 5.82 -10.03 -9.52
C GLY A 203 6.18 -11.39 -8.90
N ALA A 204 6.53 -11.43 -7.61
CA ALA A 204 7.07 -12.61 -6.94
C ALA A 204 5.97 -13.42 -6.23
N ILE A 205 4.99 -13.92 -7.00
CA ILE A 205 3.78 -14.58 -6.47
C ILE A 205 4.12 -15.86 -5.68
N SER A 206 5.14 -16.59 -6.15
CA SER A 206 5.61 -17.84 -5.54
C SER A 206 6.11 -17.66 -4.11
N VAL A 207 6.59 -16.45 -3.77
CA VAL A 207 7.04 -16.11 -2.42
C VAL A 207 6.04 -15.25 -1.65
N THR A 208 4.87 -14.91 -2.20
CA THR A 208 3.87 -14.08 -1.50
C THR A 208 3.39 -14.71 -0.20
N VAL A 209 3.15 -16.03 -0.18
CA VAL A 209 2.71 -16.74 1.03
C VAL A 209 3.81 -16.72 2.09
N VAL A 210 5.05 -17.02 1.70
CA VAL A 210 6.21 -16.99 2.60
C VAL A 210 6.47 -15.57 3.10
N GLY A 211 6.37 -14.58 2.22
CA GLY A 211 6.48 -13.17 2.50
C GLY A 211 5.40 -12.69 3.47
N ALA A 212 4.15 -13.12 3.31
CA ALA A 212 3.06 -12.80 4.22
C ALA A 212 3.32 -13.32 5.64
N VAL A 213 3.78 -14.58 5.77
CA VAL A 213 4.13 -15.18 7.06
C VAL A 213 5.32 -14.45 7.69
N ALA A 214 6.38 -14.18 6.92
CA ALA A 214 7.53 -13.40 7.38
C ALA A 214 7.12 -11.99 7.81
N GLY A 215 6.25 -11.33 7.03
CA GLY A 215 5.68 -10.03 7.32
C GLY A 215 4.89 -10.01 8.62
N ALA A 216 4.07 -11.05 8.88
CA ALA A 216 3.37 -11.22 10.15
C ALA A 216 4.35 -11.34 11.32
N ALA A 217 5.41 -12.14 11.18
CA ALA A 217 6.42 -12.31 12.22
C ALA A 217 7.17 -11.00 12.52
N VAL A 218 7.62 -10.29 11.49
CA VAL A 218 8.27 -8.97 11.62
C VAL A 218 7.31 -7.96 12.26
N SER A 219 6.06 -7.94 11.83
CA SER A 219 5.04 -7.05 12.37
C SER A 219 4.74 -7.33 13.85
N ILE A 220 4.67 -8.59 14.28
CA ILE A 220 4.53 -8.94 15.70
C ILE A 220 5.76 -8.49 16.48
N TRP A 221 6.96 -8.72 15.96
CA TRP A 221 8.20 -8.30 16.58
C TRP A 221 8.25 -6.78 16.78
N ILE A 222 7.90 -6.00 15.75
CA ILE A 222 7.78 -4.53 15.84
C ILE A 222 6.71 -4.13 16.87
N GLY A 223 5.57 -4.83 16.89
CA GLY A 223 4.48 -4.56 17.85
C GLY A 223 4.88 -4.81 19.30
N ARG A 224 5.72 -5.81 19.56
CA ARG A 224 6.32 -6.03 20.89
C ARG A 224 7.38 -4.97 21.20
N ARG A 225 8.17 -4.57 20.20
CA ARG A 225 9.21 -3.55 20.35
C ARG A 225 8.63 -2.19 20.72
N THR A 226 7.48 -1.79 20.15
CA THR A 226 6.79 -0.54 20.51
C THR A 226 6.25 -0.53 21.94
N GLN A 227 5.92 -1.69 22.51
CA GLN A 227 5.51 -1.79 23.92
C GLN A 227 6.70 -1.59 24.86
N GLN A 228 7.91 -2.03 24.48
CA GLN A 228 9.14 -1.85 25.25
C GLN A 228 9.73 -0.44 25.10
N ASP A 229 9.74 0.09 23.88
CA ASP A 229 10.29 1.41 23.56
C ASP A 229 9.29 2.21 22.71
N ARG A 230 8.73 3.25 23.33
CA ARG A 230 7.74 4.13 22.70
C ARG A 230 8.31 4.95 21.55
N ARG A 231 9.64 5.05 21.38
CA ARG A 231 10.26 5.71 20.23
C ARG A 231 9.88 5.04 18.91
N TRP A 232 9.60 3.75 18.92
CA TRP A 232 9.12 3.04 17.73
C TRP A 232 7.75 3.50 17.23
N LEU A 233 6.94 4.15 18.09
CA LEU A 233 5.63 4.70 17.68
C LEU A 233 5.78 5.78 16.59
N TRP A 234 6.92 6.48 16.55
CA TRP A 234 7.22 7.47 15.53
C TRP A 234 7.26 6.90 14.11
N TYR A 235 7.59 5.62 13.96
CA TYR A 235 7.58 4.94 12.67
C TYR A 235 6.25 4.20 12.44
N VAL A 236 5.72 3.55 13.49
CA VAL A 236 4.54 2.69 13.36
C VAL A 236 3.26 3.49 13.16
N VAL A 237 3.09 4.64 13.81
CA VAL A 237 1.87 5.45 13.66
C VAL A 237 1.71 5.97 12.23
N PRO A 238 2.71 6.62 11.61
CA PRO A 238 2.62 6.99 10.19
C PRO A 238 2.35 5.80 9.26
N LEU A 239 2.99 4.66 9.51
CA LEU A 239 2.79 3.46 8.70
C LEU A 239 1.37 2.89 8.84
N ASN A 240 0.76 3.02 10.01
CA ASN A 240 -0.65 2.68 10.20
C ASN A 240 -1.58 3.65 9.45
N VAL A 241 -1.22 4.95 9.35
CA VAL A 241 -1.97 5.91 8.52
C VAL A 241 -1.91 5.49 7.05
N VAL A 242 -0.72 5.12 6.56
CA VAL A 242 -0.56 4.55 5.21
C VAL A 242 -1.43 3.33 5.05
N ALA A 243 -1.36 2.36 5.97
CA ALA A 243 -2.15 1.13 5.87
C ALA A 243 -3.66 1.40 5.87
N ALA A 244 -4.14 2.35 6.69
CA ALA A 244 -5.55 2.72 6.78
C ALA A 244 -6.08 3.40 5.51
N VAL A 245 -5.22 4.03 4.70
CA VAL A 245 -5.60 4.65 3.42
C VAL A 245 -5.36 3.70 2.25
N ALA A 246 -4.18 3.10 2.19
CA ALA A 246 -3.73 2.28 1.07
C ALA A 246 -4.49 0.96 0.96
N VAL A 247 -4.78 0.29 2.08
CA VAL A 247 -5.45 -1.01 2.04
C VAL A 247 -6.88 -0.89 1.53
N PRO A 248 -7.74 0.03 2.04
CA PRO A 248 -9.07 0.21 1.47
C PRO A 248 -9.06 0.70 0.02
N ALA A 249 -8.16 1.63 -0.34
CA ALA A 249 -8.03 2.10 -1.71
C ALA A 249 -7.67 0.96 -2.67
N PHE A 250 -6.71 0.13 -2.29
CA PHE A 250 -6.31 -1.05 -3.06
C PHE A 250 -7.46 -2.06 -3.19
N LEU A 251 -8.15 -2.39 -2.10
CA LEU A 251 -9.28 -3.32 -2.12
C LEU A 251 -10.45 -2.80 -2.98
N ALA A 252 -10.74 -1.50 -2.90
CA ALA A 252 -11.79 -0.88 -3.70
C ALA A 252 -11.46 -0.90 -5.20
N ALA A 253 -10.24 -0.55 -5.57
CA ALA A 253 -9.81 -0.59 -6.97
C ALA A 253 -9.73 -2.03 -7.50
N ALA A 254 -9.30 -3.00 -6.69
CA ALA A 254 -9.36 -4.43 -7.05
C ALA A 254 -10.81 -4.91 -7.27
N TYR A 255 -11.77 -4.46 -6.46
CA TYR A 255 -13.19 -4.80 -6.62
C TYR A 255 -13.81 -4.26 -7.92
N VAL A 256 -13.42 -3.05 -8.33
CA VAL A 256 -13.94 -2.40 -9.55
C VAL A 256 -13.22 -2.89 -10.83
N GLY A 257 -12.27 -3.84 -10.70
CA GLY A 257 -11.53 -4.38 -11.84
C GLY A 257 -10.52 -3.39 -12.41
N ALA A 258 -10.06 -2.41 -11.63
CA ALA A 258 -9.01 -1.51 -12.05
C ALA A 258 -7.70 -2.29 -12.21
N SER A 259 -7.15 -2.27 -13.42
CA SER A 259 -5.77 -2.68 -13.67
C SER A 259 -4.86 -1.63 -13.07
N PHE A 260 -4.12 -1.99 -12.02
CA PHE A 260 -3.06 -1.12 -11.54
C PHE A 260 -1.87 -1.26 -12.50
N GLY A 261 -1.31 -0.16 -13.00
CA GLY A 261 -0.19 -0.18 -13.95
C GLY A 261 1.06 -0.94 -13.45
N PHE A 262 1.18 -1.18 -12.13
CA PHE A 262 2.23 -2.02 -11.55
C PHE A 262 1.92 -3.53 -11.61
N LEU A 263 0.66 -3.92 -11.79
CA LEU A 263 0.22 -5.30 -12.04
C LEU A 263 0.07 -5.59 -13.54
N ASP A 264 0.27 -4.65 -14.46
CA ASP A 264 0.17 -4.98 -15.89
C ASP A 264 1.33 -5.89 -16.37
N ASN A 265 2.47 -5.89 -15.66
CA ASN A 265 3.55 -6.87 -15.83
C ASN A 265 3.17 -8.29 -15.33
N TYR A 266 1.99 -8.47 -14.75
CA TYR A 266 1.56 -9.71 -14.09
C TYR A 266 1.03 -10.77 -15.06
N ASN A 267 0.72 -10.39 -16.31
CA ASN A 267 0.06 -11.31 -17.24
C ASN A 267 1.00 -12.33 -17.92
N ASP A 268 2.31 -12.28 -17.69
CA ASP A 268 3.26 -13.14 -18.42
C ASP A 268 3.57 -14.49 -17.73
N TYR A 269 3.12 -14.70 -16.47
CA TYR A 269 3.48 -15.92 -15.70
C TYR A 269 2.32 -16.72 -15.09
N ARG A 270 1.06 -16.31 -15.27
CA ARG A 270 -0.07 -17.18 -14.92
C ARG A 270 -0.57 -17.91 -16.16
N GLY A 271 -0.35 -19.23 -16.16
CA GLY A 271 -1.05 -20.16 -17.03
C GLY A 271 -2.53 -19.82 -17.05
N SER A 272 -2.96 -19.32 -18.21
CA SER A 272 -4.30 -18.85 -18.49
C SER A 272 -5.33 -19.96 -18.18
N THR A 273 -6.02 -19.86 -17.05
CA THR A 273 -7.39 -20.38 -16.96
C THR A 273 -8.27 -19.34 -17.67
N ARG A 274 -8.15 -19.32 -19.01
CA ARG A 274 -9.08 -18.59 -19.87
C ARG A 274 -10.43 -19.25 -19.68
N ASN A 275 -11.40 -18.51 -19.16
CA ASN A 275 -12.75 -18.66 -19.68
C ASN A 275 -12.60 -18.54 -21.21
N PHE A 276 -13.02 -19.57 -21.94
CA PHE A 276 -12.94 -19.58 -23.40
C PHE A 276 -13.90 -18.50 -23.93
N GLU A 277 -13.38 -17.28 -24.06
CA GLU A 277 -13.96 -16.29 -24.95
C GLU A 277 -13.45 -16.63 -26.35
N PRO A 278 -14.34 -17.09 -27.25
CA PRO A 278 -13.94 -17.34 -28.63
C PRO A 278 -13.38 -16.03 -29.20
N PRO A 279 -12.25 -16.07 -29.94
CA PRO A 279 -11.69 -14.88 -30.54
C PRO A 279 -12.74 -14.19 -31.40
N THR A 280 -12.88 -12.87 -31.26
CA THR A 280 -13.88 -12.06 -31.98
C THR A 280 -13.60 -11.95 -33.49
N LYS A 281 -12.44 -12.46 -33.93
CA LYS A 281 -11.98 -12.48 -35.33
C LYS A 281 -11.31 -13.84 -35.63
N GLY A 282 -11.56 -14.41 -36.82
CA GLY A 282 -10.93 -15.65 -37.30
C GLY A 282 -11.92 -16.80 -37.53
N VAL A 283 -11.39 -17.95 -38.00
CA VAL A 283 -12.20 -19.17 -38.25
C VAL A 283 -11.92 -20.18 -37.15
N VAL A 284 -12.99 -20.77 -36.61
CA VAL A 284 -12.90 -21.84 -35.59
C VAL A 284 -13.50 -23.12 -36.17
N VAL A 285 -12.75 -24.22 -36.10
CA VAL A 285 -13.21 -25.55 -36.55
C VAL A 285 -13.14 -26.50 -35.36
N ASN A 286 -14.28 -27.09 -34.99
CA ASN A 286 -14.41 -28.02 -33.84
C ASN A 286 -13.88 -27.43 -32.50
N GLY A 287 -14.04 -26.13 -32.29
CA GLY A 287 -13.55 -25.43 -31.10
C GLY A 287 -12.07 -25.03 -31.15
N THR A 288 -11.34 -25.40 -32.21
CA THR A 288 -9.93 -25.03 -32.39
C THR A 288 -9.84 -23.84 -33.36
N PRO A 289 -9.16 -22.73 -32.97
CA PRO A 289 -8.91 -21.64 -33.89
C PRO A 289 -7.97 -22.08 -35.02
N VAL A 290 -8.29 -21.68 -36.25
CA VAL A 290 -7.51 -21.94 -37.45
C VAL A 290 -6.61 -20.75 -37.71
N SER A 291 -5.29 -20.99 -37.83
CA SER A 291 -4.29 -19.96 -38.10
C SER A 291 -3.96 -19.78 -39.59
N ASN A 292 -4.18 -20.81 -40.41
CA ASN A 292 -3.98 -20.74 -41.87
C ASN A 292 -4.83 -21.82 -42.56
N ILE A 293 -5.14 -21.61 -43.84
CA ILE A 293 -5.87 -22.56 -44.69
C ILE A 293 -5.02 -22.84 -45.93
N TYR A 294 -4.78 -24.11 -46.22
CA TYR A 294 -4.05 -24.54 -47.43
C TYR A 294 -5.01 -25.20 -48.42
N PRO A 295 -5.45 -24.50 -49.47
CA PRO A 295 -6.37 -25.03 -50.46
C PRO A 295 -5.64 -25.93 -51.48
N PHE A 296 -6.25 -27.04 -51.84
CA PHE A 296 -5.77 -27.95 -52.89
C PHE A 296 -6.89 -28.22 -53.91
N ASP A 297 -6.52 -28.37 -55.18
CA ASP A 297 -7.44 -28.79 -56.23
C ASP A 297 -7.74 -30.30 -56.16
N ALA A 298 -8.62 -30.76 -57.05
CA ALA A 298 -9.03 -32.16 -57.12
C ALA A 298 -7.89 -33.14 -57.43
N GLN A 299 -6.77 -32.64 -57.96
CA GLN A 299 -5.57 -33.41 -58.28
C GLN A 299 -4.56 -33.38 -57.12
N GLY A 300 -4.88 -32.72 -56.01
CA GLY A 300 -4.00 -32.58 -54.84
C GLY A 300 -2.90 -31.53 -55.03
N LYS A 301 -3.00 -30.65 -56.04
CA LYS A 301 -2.08 -29.53 -56.22
C LYS A 301 -2.59 -28.32 -55.45
N GLN A 302 -1.70 -27.66 -54.72
CA GLN A 302 -2.02 -26.47 -53.94
C GLN A 302 -2.44 -25.32 -54.85
N VAL A 303 -3.51 -24.61 -54.50
CA VAL A 303 -4.06 -23.47 -55.25
C VAL A 303 -4.30 -22.27 -54.35
N ALA A 304 -4.15 -21.06 -54.90
CA ALA A 304 -4.46 -19.83 -54.20
C ALA A 304 -5.94 -19.46 -54.39
N VAL A 305 -6.65 -19.18 -53.30
CA VAL A 305 -8.09 -18.89 -53.32
C VAL A 305 -8.44 -17.73 -52.40
N ARG A 306 -9.58 -17.09 -52.65
CA ARG A 306 -10.22 -16.18 -51.70
C ARG A 306 -11.45 -16.84 -51.10
N LEU A 307 -11.60 -16.77 -49.79
CA LEU A 307 -12.72 -17.37 -49.08
C LEU A 307 -13.74 -16.31 -48.66
N TYR A 308 -15.01 -16.67 -48.80
CA TYR A 308 -16.17 -15.88 -48.41
C TYR A 308 -17.17 -16.79 -47.69
N ASP A 309 -17.97 -16.22 -46.79
CA ASP A 309 -19.05 -16.92 -46.10
C ASP A 309 -20.32 -17.01 -46.97
N GLN A 310 -21.39 -17.61 -46.42
CA GLN A 310 -22.68 -17.76 -47.12
C GLN A 310 -23.36 -16.43 -47.49
N ASP A 311 -23.00 -15.34 -46.81
CA ASP A 311 -23.53 -14.00 -46.99
C ASP A 311 -22.63 -13.15 -47.92
N GLY A 312 -21.52 -13.71 -48.38
CA GLY A 312 -20.55 -13.06 -49.25
C GLY A 312 -19.54 -12.17 -48.50
N ASN A 313 -19.46 -12.25 -47.17
CA ASN A 313 -18.44 -11.53 -46.41
C ASN A 313 -17.10 -12.27 -46.54
N PRO A 314 -15.97 -11.55 -46.67
CA PRO A 314 -14.66 -12.17 -46.76
C PRO A 314 -14.30 -12.87 -45.44
N ILE A 315 -13.88 -14.13 -45.54
CA ILE A 315 -13.32 -14.86 -44.40
C ILE A 315 -11.85 -14.48 -44.28
N SER A 316 -11.57 -13.45 -43.48
CA SER A 316 -10.22 -12.92 -43.29
C SER A 316 -9.56 -13.46 -42.02
N MET A 317 -8.26 -13.76 -42.11
CA MET A 317 -7.42 -14.12 -40.96
C MET A 317 -6.25 -13.15 -40.84
N GLU A 318 -5.73 -12.98 -39.63
CA GLU A 318 -4.54 -12.17 -39.35
C GLU A 318 -3.32 -12.72 -40.08
N LEU A 319 -2.55 -11.83 -40.72
CA LEU A 319 -1.34 -12.19 -41.44
C LEU A 319 -0.24 -12.65 -40.46
N GLN A 320 0.53 -13.65 -40.89
CA GLN A 320 1.68 -14.19 -40.13
C GLN A 320 2.98 -14.13 -40.94
N ASP A 321 3.06 -13.15 -41.84
CA ASP A 321 4.22 -12.89 -42.68
C ASP A 321 5.33 -12.15 -41.91
N CYS A 322 6.47 -11.93 -42.56
CA CYS A 322 7.60 -11.20 -41.98
C CYS A 322 7.20 -9.76 -41.64
N ALA A 323 6.43 -9.10 -42.50
CA ALA A 323 6.04 -7.71 -42.32
C ALA A 323 5.24 -7.52 -41.01
N THR A 324 4.30 -8.42 -40.74
CA THR A 324 3.47 -8.40 -39.54
C THR A 324 4.24 -8.85 -38.29
N ASN A 325 5.09 -9.88 -38.41
CA ASN A 325 5.87 -10.40 -37.27
C ASN A 325 6.95 -9.43 -36.77
N TYR A 326 7.58 -8.66 -37.67
CA TYR A 326 8.64 -7.71 -37.32
C TYR A 326 8.18 -6.25 -37.31
N GLY A 327 6.87 -6.00 -37.28
CA GLY A 327 6.30 -4.67 -37.04
C GLY A 327 6.46 -3.68 -38.20
N GLN A 328 6.65 -4.16 -39.43
CA GLN A 328 6.52 -3.34 -40.63
C GLN A 328 5.05 -3.06 -40.97
N GLU A 329 4.14 -3.95 -40.56
CA GLU A 329 2.69 -3.78 -40.61
C GLU A 329 2.05 -3.97 -39.23
N PRO A 330 0.85 -3.40 -39.00
CA PRO A 330 0.06 -3.66 -37.79
C PRO A 330 -0.22 -5.15 -37.59
N ARG A 331 -0.19 -5.63 -36.34
CA ARG A 331 -0.43 -7.05 -36.00
C ARG A 331 -1.86 -7.52 -36.28
N ASP A 332 -2.80 -6.59 -36.46
CA ASP A 332 -4.20 -6.86 -36.77
C ASP A 332 -4.51 -6.75 -38.28
N THR A 333 -3.49 -6.66 -39.14
CA THR A 333 -3.67 -6.75 -40.59
C THR A 333 -4.23 -8.12 -40.95
N THR A 334 -5.31 -8.15 -41.73
CA THR A 334 -6.00 -9.38 -42.13
C THR A 334 -6.09 -9.53 -43.64
N SER A 335 -6.16 -10.78 -44.11
CA SER A 335 -6.34 -11.11 -45.52
C SER A 335 -7.26 -12.31 -45.70
N ASN A 336 -8.07 -12.29 -46.77
CA ASN A 336 -8.91 -13.41 -47.18
C ASN A 336 -8.29 -14.26 -48.29
N LEU A 337 -7.03 -13.99 -48.65
CA LEU A 337 -6.27 -14.77 -49.63
C LEU A 337 -5.52 -15.91 -48.93
N PHE A 338 -5.73 -17.13 -49.42
CA PHE A 338 -5.13 -18.34 -48.88
C PHE A 338 -4.37 -19.14 -49.95
N PRO A 339 -3.29 -19.85 -49.61
CA PRO A 339 -2.68 -19.90 -48.28
C PRO A 339 -1.92 -18.62 -47.95
N GLN A 340 -1.97 -18.24 -46.67
CA GLN A 340 -1.19 -17.11 -46.17
C GLN A 340 0.28 -17.51 -46.04
N ALA A 341 1.16 -16.52 -46.23
CA ALA A 341 2.58 -16.68 -46.00
C ALA A 341 2.86 -16.87 -44.51
N VAL A 342 3.72 -17.84 -44.18
CA VAL A 342 4.19 -18.10 -42.83
C VAL A 342 5.71 -18.02 -42.78
N VAL A 343 6.24 -17.50 -41.68
CA VAL A 343 7.68 -17.41 -41.45
C VAL A 343 8.28 -18.81 -41.28
N VAL A 344 9.34 -19.07 -42.02
CA VAL A 344 10.14 -20.29 -41.95
C VAL A 344 11.45 -19.97 -41.23
N PRO A 345 11.81 -20.70 -40.17
CA PRO A 345 13.09 -20.50 -39.50
C PRO A 345 14.26 -20.83 -40.43
N ASP A 346 15.41 -20.20 -40.20
CA ASP A 346 16.65 -20.49 -40.91
C ASP A 346 17.25 -21.86 -40.51
N GLU A 347 18.40 -22.21 -41.10
CA GLU A 347 19.10 -23.48 -40.84
C GLU A 347 19.46 -23.71 -39.36
N ASN A 348 19.52 -22.64 -38.56
CA ASN A 348 19.83 -22.68 -37.13
C ASN A 348 18.56 -22.60 -36.26
N GLY A 349 17.36 -22.58 -36.86
CA GLY A 349 16.10 -22.47 -36.15
C GLY A 349 15.71 -21.02 -35.81
N TYR A 350 16.45 -20.02 -36.29
CA TYR A 350 16.23 -18.62 -35.98
C TYR A 350 15.45 -17.92 -37.11
N SER A 351 14.52 -17.05 -36.73
CA SER A 351 13.96 -16.06 -37.63
C SER A 351 14.23 -14.69 -37.03
N GLY A 352 14.96 -13.85 -37.75
CA GLY A 352 15.21 -12.46 -37.38
C GLY A 352 14.67 -11.49 -38.44
N PRO A 353 14.57 -10.19 -38.14
CA PRO A 353 14.05 -9.19 -39.08
C PRO A 353 14.86 -9.14 -40.38
N ASP A 354 16.19 -9.33 -40.31
CA ASP A 354 17.09 -9.26 -41.47
C ASP A 354 17.21 -10.59 -42.24
N THR A 355 16.76 -11.71 -41.65
CA THR A 355 16.90 -13.06 -42.22
C THR A 355 15.56 -13.76 -42.45
N CYS A 356 14.46 -13.02 -42.33
CA CYS A 356 13.12 -13.58 -42.42
C CYS A 356 12.84 -14.15 -43.82
N LYS A 357 12.38 -15.40 -43.85
CA LYS A 357 11.94 -16.10 -45.06
C LYS A 357 10.52 -16.56 -44.87
N GLU A 358 9.72 -16.43 -45.92
CA GLU A 358 8.33 -16.87 -45.92
C GLU A 358 8.12 -18.05 -46.85
N THR A 359 7.10 -18.84 -46.54
CA THR A 359 6.56 -19.80 -47.49
C THR A 359 5.04 -19.80 -47.43
N THR A 360 4.43 -19.97 -48.60
CA THR A 360 3.01 -20.29 -48.72
C THR A 360 2.80 -21.78 -48.92
N LYS A 361 3.87 -22.58 -49.00
CA LYS A 361 3.80 -24.03 -49.24
C LYS A 361 3.27 -24.74 -47.99
N ALA A 362 2.29 -25.61 -48.18
CA ALA A 362 1.79 -26.45 -47.12
C ALA A 362 2.91 -27.34 -46.53
N PRO A 363 3.01 -27.47 -45.20
CA PRO A 363 4.00 -28.34 -44.56
C PRO A 363 3.65 -29.83 -44.65
N PHE A 364 2.58 -30.18 -45.36
CA PHE A 364 2.05 -31.52 -45.51
C PHE A 364 1.59 -31.78 -46.95
N VAL A 365 1.45 -33.06 -47.28
CA VAL A 365 0.82 -33.52 -48.53
C VAL A 365 -0.61 -33.96 -48.19
N PRO A 366 -1.65 -33.47 -48.87
CA PRO A 366 -3.02 -33.90 -48.59
C PRO A 366 -3.19 -35.39 -48.93
N PRO A 367 -4.07 -36.11 -48.22
CA PRO A 367 -4.41 -37.48 -48.59
C PRO A 367 -4.97 -37.54 -50.02
N PRO A 368 -4.77 -38.65 -50.76
CA PRO A 368 -5.27 -38.78 -52.13
C PRO A 368 -6.78 -38.53 -52.17
N ALA A 369 -7.23 -37.70 -53.11
CA ALA A 369 -8.66 -37.49 -53.31
C ALA A 369 -9.35 -38.86 -53.54
N PRO A 370 -10.52 -39.13 -52.93
CA PRO A 370 -11.26 -40.33 -53.24
C PRO A 370 -11.49 -40.36 -54.75
N ALA A 371 -11.04 -41.43 -55.42
CA ALA A 371 -11.31 -41.61 -56.84
C ALA A 371 -12.81 -41.48 -57.03
N THR A 372 -13.24 -40.45 -57.77
CA THR A 372 -14.62 -40.29 -58.22
C THR A 372 -15.04 -41.65 -58.77
N ARG A 373 -16.03 -42.30 -58.15
CA ARG A 373 -16.62 -43.50 -58.76
C ARG A 373 -17.01 -43.09 -60.16
N THR A 374 -16.36 -43.65 -61.16
CA THR A 374 -16.83 -43.60 -62.53
C THR A 374 -18.25 -44.16 -62.49
N THR A 375 -19.23 -43.29 -62.70
CA THR A 375 -20.60 -43.70 -62.97
C THR A 375 -20.54 -44.77 -64.06
N PRO A 376 -21.00 -46.01 -63.82
CA PRO A 376 -21.02 -47.00 -64.89
C PRO A 376 -21.91 -46.46 -66.01
N THR A 377 -21.35 -46.43 -67.22
CA THR A 377 -22.04 -46.15 -68.48
C THR A 377 -23.38 -46.92 -68.52
N PRO A 378 -24.50 -46.30 -68.91
CA PRO A 378 -25.75 -47.03 -69.03
C PRO A 378 -25.60 -48.15 -70.06
N VAL A 379 -25.80 -49.39 -69.62
CA VAL A 379 -25.85 -50.57 -70.49
C VAL A 379 -27.10 -50.43 -71.36
N ALA A 380 -26.90 -50.36 -72.67
CA ALA A 380 -27.97 -50.40 -73.67
C ALA A 380 -28.78 -51.71 -73.56
N PRO A 381 -30.11 -51.68 -73.65
CA PRO A 381 -30.93 -52.89 -73.56
C PRO A 381 -30.79 -53.73 -74.84
N SER A 382 -30.24 -54.93 -74.73
CA SER A 382 -30.31 -55.97 -75.76
C SER A 382 -31.45 -56.95 -75.46
N ALA A 383 -32.43 -56.92 -76.35
CA ALA A 383 -33.30 -57.99 -76.83
C ALA A 383 -33.92 -59.00 -75.83
N THR A 384 -35.24 -58.86 -75.67
CA THR A 384 -36.32 -59.86 -75.67
C THR A 384 -35.95 -61.35 -75.72
N PRO A 385 -36.57 -62.14 -74.83
CA PRO A 385 -37.12 -63.44 -75.19
C PRO A 385 -38.67 -63.47 -75.15
N THR A 386 -39.18 -64.13 -76.17
CA THR A 386 -40.57 -64.45 -76.59
C THR A 386 -41.44 -65.12 -75.51
N PRO A 387 -42.78 -64.99 -75.56
CA PRO A 387 -43.69 -65.31 -74.44
C PRO A 387 -43.94 -66.82 -74.29
N GLY A 388 -43.85 -67.30 -73.05
CA GLY A 388 -44.38 -68.59 -72.61
C GLY A 388 -45.83 -68.45 -72.15
N THR A 389 -46.69 -69.29 -72.72
CA THR A 389 -48.15 -69.37 -72.58
C THR A 389 -48.61 -69.53 -71.12
N THR A 390 -49.40 -68.59 -70.60
CA THR A 390 -50.10 -68.75 -69.31
C THR A 390 -51.56 -69.12 -69.56
N LEU A 391 -51.97 -70.24 -68.98
CA LEU A 391 -53.33 -70.78 -69.03
C LEU A 391 -54.33 -69.82 -68.38
N THR A 392 -55.45 -69.63 -69.07
CA THR A 392 -56.62 -68.87 -68.61
C THR A 392 -57.39 -69.67 -67.58
N GLU A 393 -57.45 -69.18 -66.33
CA GLU A 393 -58.46 -69.59 -65.36
C GLU A 393 -59.47 -68.44 -65.21
N LYS A 394 -60.71 -68.73 -65.60
CA LYS A 394 -61.84 -67.80 -65.64
C LYS A 394 -62.54 -67.82 -64.28
N PRO A 395 -62.78 -66.68 -63.61
CA PRO A 395 -63.62 -66.64 -62.44
C PRO A 395 -65.09 -66.52 -62.87
N THR A 396 -65.97 -67.36 -62.34
CA THR A 396 -67.42 -67.08 -62.36
C THR A 396 -68.05 -67.64 -61.09
N ARG A 397 -68.47 -66.70 -60.23
CA ARG A 397 -69.55 -66.72 -59.23
C ARG A 397 -69.69 -67.91 -58.29
#